data_AF-A0A945PQZ0-F1
#
_entry.id   AF-A0A945PQZ0-F1
#
_cell.length_a   1.000
_cell.length_b   1.000
_cell.length_c   1.000
_cell.angle_alpha   90.00
_cell.angle_beta   90.00
_cell.angle_gamma   90.00
#
_symmetry.space_group_name_H-M   'P 1'
#
loop_
_entity.id
_entity.type
_entity.pdbx_description
1 polymer ?
#
loop_
_entity_poly.entity_id
_entity_poly.type
_entity_poly.pdbx_seq_one_letter_code
_entity_poly.pdbx_strand_id
1 'polypeptide(L)'
;MPYSHSTASMAFRQLAGEHMQAPPPTLPLGARVDEAVALLASAASASLVIVDDGGILRGVLTEQDVVRRIAFKVAGDSPLDDIMSQPVRVIRDQDLMFHAIARMRQAGLRHMPVVNDRDCLVGMLTLDGALAQINGQLVAQIESLTRPDTPGGMAEVRAAQLQVAEQLFADEVPTPEIQALVSHINNDVYRRMTRHCIATMAAEGLGEPPREFCLIVMGSGGRQESYLNPDQDNGLIIADYPDTEHDRIDGYFSELADRLTKAMDGAGMPLCNGYVMAVNPLWRKTARQWRAQMDYWLGRRNPAALRLADIFFDFRGVAGERRLAAELRDYITDRMRNNRGFMREMYLQDEDFGVALGLFNRFIVEKNDKEHRGELNLKITGTLPLVDAVRALALLHGVAETGTLARIAGLLEQGALDRDEADYLQGAFAHITHLLLRQQMVDQRGGKTISNYVHPDRLTDREDDRLVDALKAIRDLRDRLRSDLGGALF
;
A
#
# COMPACT_ATOMS: atom_id res chain seq x y z
N MET A 1 -12.21 -2.25 -20.75
CA MET A 1 -12.57 -3.29 -19.74
C MET A 1 -11.64 -3.11 -18.56
N PRO A 2 -12.05 -3.28 -17.29
CA PRO A 2 -11.06 -3.34 -16.21
C PRO A 2 -10.10 -4.50 -16.53
N TYR A 3 -8.80 -4.27 -16.36
CA TYR A 3 -7.77 -5.29 -16.59
C TYR A 3 -8.18 -6.57 -15.83
N SER A 4 -8.46 -7.64 -16.57
CA SER A 4 -8.64 -8.97 -15.99
C SER A 4 -7.33 -9.34 -15.32
N HIS A 5 -7.30 -9.27 -13.98
CA HIS A 5 -6.11 -9.60 -13.21
C HIS A 5 -5.62 -11.00 -13.56
N SER A 6 -4.32 -11.16 -13.73
CA SER A 6 -3.73 -12.49 -13.82
C SER A 6 -3.99 -13.26 -12.51
N THR A 7 -4.26 -14.56 -12.61
CA THR A 7 -4.40 -15.44 -11.43
C THR A 7 -3.15 -15.39 -10.53
N ALA A 8 -1.98 -15.14 -11.13
CA ALA A 8 -0.73 -14.93 -10.41
C ALA A 8 -0.75 -13.65 -9.56
N SER A 9 -1.21 -12.50 -10.08
CA SER A 9 -1.22 -11.26 -9.28
C SER A 9 -2.35 -11.22 -8.25
N MET A 10 -3.49 -11.86 -8.53
CA MET A 10 -4.64 -11.88 -7.61
C MET A 10 -4.28 -12.46 -6.24
N ALA A 11 -3.51 -13.56 -6.24
CA ALA A 11 -2.99 -14.20 -5.04
C ALA A 11 -2.21 -13.27 -4.09
N PHE A 12 -1.57 -12.24 -4.63
CA PHE A 12 -0.77 -11.32 -3.84
C PHE A 12 -1.47 -9.99 -3.50
N ARG A 13 -2.70 -9.78 -3.97
CA ARG A 13 -3.47 -8.54 -3.77
C ARG A 13 -4.76 -8.74 -2.98
N GLN A 14 -5.28 -9.97 -2.95
CA GLN A 14 -6.46 -10.33 -2.16
C GLN A 14 -6.19 -10.24 -0.67
N LEU A 15 -7.18 -9.75 0.09
CA LEU A 15 -7.11 -9.69 1.53
C LEU A 15 -7.65 -10.99 2.14
N ALA A 16 -7.04 -11.42 3.26
CA ALA A 16 -7.52 -12.59 3.99
C ALA A 16 -8.98 -12.45 4.43
N GLY A 17 -9.40 -11.23 4.80
CA GLY A 17 -10.78 -10.94 5.22
C GLY A 17 -11.83 -11.11 4.11
N GLU A 18 -11.46 -11.00 2.84
CA GLU A 18 -12.40 -11.15 1.71
C GLU A 18 -12.72 -12.62 1.39
N HIS A 19 -11.89 -13.54 1.89
CA HIS A 19 -11.98 -14.97 1.63
C HIS A 19 -12.08 -15.81 2.90
N MET A 20 -12.21 -15.15 4.06
CA MET A 20 -12.47 -15.84 5.32
C MET A 20 -13.89 -16.40 5.32
N GLN A 21 -14.04 -17.54 5.99
CA GLN A 21 -15.35 -18.05 6.33
C GLN A 21 -15.86 -17.33 7.58
N ALA A 22 -17.18 -17.42 7.83
CA ALA A 22 -17.76 -16.97 9.08
C ALA A 22 -16.98 -17.55 10.28
N PRO A 23 -16.86 -16.79 11.37
CA PRO A 23 -16.13 -17.26 12.55
C PRO A 23 -16.74 -18.58 13.06
N PRO A 24 -15.91 -19.50 13.57
CA PRO A 24 -16.42 -20.73 14.18
C PRO A 24 -17.26 -20.39 15.42
N PRO A 25 -18.01 -21.36 15.97
CA PRO A 25 -18.73 -21.18 17.22
C PRO A 25 -17.81 -20.65 18.33
N THR A 26 -18.31 -19.68 19.10
CA THR A 26 -17.55 -19.02 20.17
C THR A 26 -18.12 -19.34 21.54
N LEU A 27 -17.25 -19.35 22.55
CA LEU A 27 -17.62 -19.40 23.98
C LEU A 27 -16.85 -18.32 24.75
N PRO A 28 -17.41 -17.79 25.85
CA PRO A 28 -16.72 -16.84 26.71
C PRO A 28 -15.64 -17.53 27.56
N LEU A 29 -14.72 -16.73 28.12
CA LEU A 29 -13.83 -17.17 29.20
C LEU A 29 -14.63 -17.76 30.38
N GLY A 30 -14.08 -18.81 31.00
CA GLY A 30 -14.72 -19.52 32.11
C GLY A 30 -15.85 -20.48 31.72
N ALA A 31 -16.21 -20.58 30.43
CA ALA A 31 -17.14 -21.60 29.94
C ALA A 31 -16.60 -23.02 30.20
N ARG A 32 -17.50 -24.01 30.26
CA ARG A 32 -17.15 -25.39 30.64
C ARG A 32 -16.80 -26.28 29.44
N VAL A 33 -16.05 -27.34 29.72
CA VAL A 33 -15.68 -28.36 28.72
C VAL A 33 -16.91 -29.03 28.09
N ASP A 34 -17.92 -29.38 28.88
CA ASP A 34 -19.14 -30.03 28.39
C ASP A 34 -19.97 -29.11 27.47
N GLU A 35 -20.04 -27.82 27.77
CA GLU A 35 -20.62 -26.80 26.89
C GLU A 35 -19.88 -26.73 25.55
N ALA A 36 -18.54 -26.75 25.57
CA ALA A 36 -17.74 -26.80 24.35
C ALA A 36 -18.01 -28.06 23.52
N VAL A 37 -18.08 -29.24 24.14
CA VAL A 37 -18.36 -30.50 23.44
C VAL A 37 -19.76 -30.48 22.81
N ALA A 38 -20.76 -30.00 23.56
CA ALA A 38 -22.13 -29.87 23.04
C ALA A 38 -22.21 -28.88 21.87
N LEU A 39 -21.47 -27.77 21.96
CA LEU A 39 -21.44 -26.76 20.90
C LEU A 39 -20.72 -27.27 19.64
N LEU A 40 -19.56 -27.92 19.78
CA LEU A 40 -18.85 -28.54 18.65
C LEU A 40 -19.74 -29.57 17.93
N ALA A 41 -20.42 -30.44 18.70
CA ALA A 41 -21.28 -31.47 18.15
C ALA A 41 -22.52 -30.89 17.45
N SER A 42 -23.20 -29.90 18.06
CA SER A 42 -24.42 -29.31 17.49
C SER A 42 -24.13 -28.42 16.27
N ALA A 43 -22.99 -27.73 16.26
CA ALA A 43 -22.56 -26.88 15.15
C ALA A 43 -21.83 -27.65 14.04
N ALA A 44 -21.55 -28.95 14.22
CA ALA A 44 -20.73 -29.77 13.32
C ALA A 44 -19.39 -29.09 12.95
N SER A 45 -18.75 -28.45 13.94
CA SER A 45 -17.52 -27.68 13.76
C SER A 45 -16.34 -28.42 14.38
N ALA A 46 -15.21 -28.48 13.67
CA ALA A 46 -13.98 -29.12 14.15
C ALA A 46 -13.21 -28.28 15.19
N SER A 47 -13.60 -27.03 15.39
CA SER A 47 -12.97 -26.10 16.33
C SER A 47 -13.95 -25.09 16.89
N LEU A 48 -13.67 -24.62 18.11
CA LEU A 48 -14.32 -23.47 18.74
C LEU A 48 -13.27 -22.43 19.12
N VAL A 49 -13.73 -21.19 19.27
CA VAL A 49 -12.90 -20.06 19.66
C VAL A 49 -13.37 -19.47 20.99
N ILE A 50 -12.44 -19.23 21.91
CA ILE A 50 -12.71 -18.58 23.18
C ILE A 50 -12.46 -17.08 23.03
N VAL A 51 -13.43 -16.26 23.41
CA VAL A 51 -13.35 -14.78 23.37
C VAL A 51 -13.64 -14.17 24.75
N ASP A 52 -13.18 -12.95 24.98
CA ASP A 52 -13.64 -12.15 26.13
C ASP A 52 -14.93 -11.36 25.83
N ASP A 53 -15.41 -10.62 26.82
CA ASP A 53 -16.63 -9.80 26.72
C ASP A 53 -16.55 -8.72 25.62
N GLY A 54 -15.34 -8.33 25.20
CA GLY A 54 -15.07 -7.40 24.11
C GLY A 54 -14.98 -8.07 22.73
N GLY A 55 -15.14 -9.39 22.66
CA GLY A 55 -14.98 -10.18 21.44
C GLY A 55 -13.51 -10.41 21.04
N ILE A 56 -12.55 -10.10 21.93
CA ILE A 56 -11.13 -10.31 21.69
C ILE A 56 -10.81 -11.80 21.79
N LEU A 57 -10.05 -12.31 20.83
CA LEU A 57 -9.63 -13.70 20.80
C LEU A 57 -8.71 -14.05 21.98
N ARG A 58 -9.05 -15.10 22.74
CA ARG A 58 -8.27 -15.58 23.88
C ARG A 58 -7.74 -17.00 23.75
N GLY A 59 -8.47 -17.87 23.06
CA GLY A 59 -8.08 -19.27 22.92
C GLY A 59 -8.73 -19.96 21.73
N VAL A 60 -8.15 -21.10 21.36
CA VAL A 60 -8.76 -22.05 20.40
C VAL A 60 -8.82 -23.42 21.04
N LEU A 61 -9.91 -24.13 20.80
CA LEU A 61 -10.06 -25.53 21.16
C LEU A 61 -10.49 -26.32 19.92
N THR A 62 -9.77 -27.40 19.61
CA THR A 62 -10.12 -28.32 18.52
C THR A 62 -10.72 -29.61 19.05
N GLU A 63 -11.47 -30.35 18.22
CA GLU A 63 -11.91 -31.71 18.58
C GLU A 63 -10.73 -32.61 18.97
N GLN A 64 -9.57 -32.44 18.34
CA GLN A 64 -8.36 -33.18 18.72
C GLN A 64 -7.82 -32.79 20.10
N ASP A 65 -7.90 -31.52 20.49
CA ASP A 65 -7.54 -31.06 21.84
C ASP A 65 -8.50 -31.65 22.88
N VAL A 66 -9.80 -31.63 22.59
CA VAL A 66 -10.86 -32.26 23.39
C VAL A 66 -10.54 -33.75 23.60
N VAL A 67 -10.33 -34.51 22.52
CA VAL A 67 -10.01 -35.95 22.61
C VAL A 67 -8.69 -36.19 23.35
N ARG A 68 -7.63 -35.42 23.07
CA ARG A 68 -6.31 -35.64 23.71
C ARG A 68 -6.27 -35.25 25.18
N ARG A 69 -6.96 -34.17 25.58
CA ARG A 69 -6.87 -33.59 26.93
C ARG A 69 -7.95 -34.14 27.87
N ILE A 70 -9.17 -34.41 27.36
CA ILE A 70 -10.28 -34.96 28.16
C ILE A 70 -10.14 -36.47 28.33
N ALA A 71 -9.66 -37.20 27.32
CA ALA A 71 -9.48 -38.66 27.47
C ALA A 71 -8.46 -39.04 28.55
N PHE A 72 -7.67 -38.08 29.07
CA PHE A 72 -6.62 -38.39 30.02
C PHE A 72 -6.66 -37.67 31.38
N LYS A 73 -7.14 -36.43 31.60
CA LYS A 73 -7.00 -35.77 32.93
C LYS A 73 -8.00 -34.65 33.33
N VAL A 74 -9.11 -34.37 32.63
CA VAL A 74 -9.96 -33.19 32.92
C VAL A 74 -11.43 -33.55 33.07
N ALA A 75 -12.09 -33.05 34.12
CA ALA A 75 -13.52 -33.26 34.36
C ALA A 75 -14.36 -32.40 33.40
N GLY A 76 -15.55 -32.88 33.01
CA GLY A 76 -16.41 -32.18 32.04
C GLY A 76 -16.89 -30.80 32.49
N ASP A 77 -16.85 -30.50 33.78
CA ASP A 77 -17.19 -29.22 34.38
C ASP A 77 -16.00 -28.27 34.57
N SER A 78 -14.81 -28.66 34.13
CA SER A 78 -13.63 -27.81 34.24
C SER A 78 -13.72 -26.58 33.32
N PRO A 79 -13.07 -25.46 33.67
CA PRO A 79 -13.00 -24.29 32.78
C PRO A 79 -12.23 -24.59 31.49
N LEU A 80 -12.71 -24.04 30.37
CA LEU A 80 -12.01 -24.10 29.08
C LEU A 80 -10.65 -23.40 29.11
N ASP A 81 -10.51 -22.39 29.96
CA ASP A 81 -9.30 -21.58 30.13
C ASP A 81 -8.06 -22.45 30.43
N ASP A 82 -8.25 -23.58 31.12
CA ASP A 82 -7.18 -24.50 31.51
C ASP A 82 -6.75 -25.44 30.37
N ILE A 83 -7.61 -25.62 29.36
CA ILE A 83 -7.39 -26.60 28.28
C ILE A 83 -7.30 -25.98 26.89
N MET A 84 -7.62 -24.71 26.72
CA MET A 84 -7.48 -24.01 25.45
C MET A 84 -6.02 -23.86 25.02
N SER A 85 -5.79 -23.76 23.72
CA SER A 85 -4.46 -23.46 23.18
C SER A 85 -4.24 -21.95 23.14
N GLN A 86 -3.13 -21.51 23.75
CA GLN A 86 -2.70 -20.11 23.83
C GLN A 86 -1.16 -19.99 23.82
N PRO A 87 -0.57 -18.91 23.26
CA PRO A 87 -1.23 -17.82 22.52
C PRO A 87 -1.74 -18.29 21.14
N VAL A 88 -2.90 -17.78 20.72
CA VAL A 88 -3.50 -18.15 19.43
C VAL A 88 -2.76 -17.46 18.29
N ARG A 89 -2.37 -18.24 17.28
CA ARG A 89 -1.83 -17.67 16.03
C ARG A 89 -2.98 -17.16 15.17
N VAL A 90 -2.85 -15.94 14.66
CA VAL A 90 -3.90 -15.25 13.91
C VAL A 90 -3.42 -14.69 12.57
N ILE A 91 -4.38 -14.46 11.69
CA ILE A 91 -4.26 -13.62 10.51
C ILE A 91 -5.04 -12.34 10.75
N ARG A 92 -4.54 -11.19 10.27
CA ARG A 92 -5.33 -9.95 10.25
C ARG A 92 -6.24 -9.96 9.03
N ASP A 93 -7.45 -9.44 9.15
CA ASP A 93 -8.38 -9.28 8.01
C ASP A 93 -7.77 -8.48 6.85
N GLN A 94 -6.88 -7.54 7.18
CA GLN A 94 -6.11 -6.73 6.24
C GLN A 94 -4.77 -7.35 5.81
N ASP A 95 -4.43 -8.57 6.25
CA ASP A 95 -3.25 -9.29 5.73
C ASP A 95 -3.54 -9.76 4.30
N LEU A 96 -2.52 -9.73 3.46
CA LEU A 96 -2.63 -10.25 2.10
C LEU A 96 -2.70 -11.78 2.13
N MET A 97 -3.42 -12.35 1.17
CA MET A 97 -3.68 -13.78 1.08
C MET A 97 -2.40 -14.60 1.09
N PHE A 98 -1.37 -14.14 0.40
CA PHE A 98 -0.09 -14.82 0.43
C PHE A 98 0.55 -14.85 1.83
N HIS A 99 0.53 -13.74 2.58
CA HIS A 99 1.04 -13.73 3.95
C HIS A 99 0.23 -14.66 4.85
N ALA A 100 -1.08 -14.69 4.67
CA ALA A 100 -1.96 -15.58 5.39
C ALA A 100 -1.58 -17.06 5.13
N ILE A 101 -1.42 -17.44 3.87
CA ILE A 101 -0.98 -18.79 3.46
C ILE A 101 0.39 -19.13 4.03
N ALA A 102 1.34 -18.20 3.98
CA ALA A 102 2.66 -18.42 4.52
C ALA A 102 2.64 -18.62 6.03
N ARG A 103 1.89 -17.80 6.78
CA ARG A 103 1.73 -17.95 8.23
C ARG A 103 1.10 -19.28 8.59
N MET A 104 0.06 -19.68 7.85
CA MET A 104 -0.59 -20.99 8.04
C MET A 104 0.40 -22.14 7.83
N ARG A 105 1.21 -22.09 6.76
CA ARG A 105 2.23 -23.10 6.47
C ARG A 105 3.36 -23.12 7.51
N GLN A 106 3.91 -21.96 7.87
CA GLN A 106 4.95 -21.85 8.90
C GLN A 106 4.46 -22.34 10.26
N ALA A 107 3.18 -22.16 10.56
CA ALA A 107 2.56 -22.69 11.76
C ALA A 107 2.17 -24.17 11.68
N GLY A 108 2.18 -24.77 10.48
CA GLY A 108 1.64 -26.11 10.24
C GLY A 108 0.12 -26.20 10.47
N LEU A 109 -0.60 -25.08 10.35
CA LEU A 109 -2.02 -24.97 10.66
C LEU A 109 -2.88 -24.91 9.39
N ARG A 110 -3.94 -25.71 9.35
CA ARG A 110 -4.92 -25.73 8.25
C ARG A 110 -6.04 -24.71 8.42
N HIS A 111 -6.25 -24.24 9.64
CA HIS A 111 -7.26 -23.26 10.01
C HIS A 111 -6.61 -22.23 10.91
N MET A 112 -6.85 -20.95 10.67
CA MET A 112 -6.29 -19.88 11.48
C MET A 112 -7.33 -18.75 11.64
N PRO A 113 -7.64 -18.32 12.88
CA PRO A 113 -8.57 -17.23 13.13
C PRO A 113 -8.14 -15.94 12.45
N VAL A 114 -9.12 -15.22 11.91
CA VAL A 114 -8.94 -13.89 11.32
C VAL A 114 -9.45 -12.85 12.31
N VAL A 115 -8.61 -11.89 12.67
CA VAL A 115 -8.95 -10.81 13.60
C VAL A 115 -8.80 -9.45 12.94
N ASN A 116 -9.54 -8.45 13.40
CA ASN A 116 -9.37 -7.07 12.96
C ASN A 116 -8.19 -6.38 13.69
N ASP A 117 -8.01 -5.09 13.45
CA ASP A 117 -6.95 -4.28 14.09
C ASP A 117 -7.12 -4.16 15.63
N ARG A 118 -8.29 -4.50 16.19
CA ARG A 118 -8.59 -4.51 17.64
C ARG A 118 -8.48 -5.89 18.28
N ASP A 119 -7.90 -6.87 17.58
CA ASP A 119 -7.82 -8.28 18.00
C ASP A 119 -9.18 -8.99 18.16
N CYS A 120 -10.28 -8.37 17.70
CA CYS A 120 -11.59 -9.00 17.69
C CYS A 120 -11.67 -10.03 16.57
N LEU A 121 -12.24 -11.20 16.87
CA LEU A 121 -12.49 -12.25 15.89
C LEU A 121 -13.50 -11.78 14.83
N VAL A 122 -13.13 -11.86 13.55
CA VAL A 122 -14.01 -11.52 12.43
C VAL A 122 -14.25 -12.67 11.46
N GLY A 123 -13.44 -13.74 11.52
CA GLY A 123 -13.64 -14.92 10.69
C GLY A 123 -12.61 -16.01 10.91
N MET A 124 -12.57 -16.97 9.99
CA MET A 124 -11.59 -18.07 9.97
C MET A 124 -11.12 -18.32 8.54
N LEU A 125 -9.81 -18.40 8.35
CA LEU A 125 -9.23 -18.76 7.05
C LEU A 125 -8.86 -20.24 7.04
N THR A 126 -9.10 -20.90 5.90
CA THR A 126 -8.71 -22.30 5.68
C THR A 126 -7.61 -22.37 4.62
N LEU A 127 -6.61 -23.23 4.83
CA LEU A 127 -5.47 -23.34 3.94
C LEU A 127 -5.90 -23.85 2.57
N ASP A 128 -6.85 -24.78 2.51
CA ASP A 128 -7.37 -25.30 1.25
C ASP A 128 -8.15 -24.23 0.48
N GLY A 129 -8.97 -23.42 1.16
CA GLY A 129 -9.66 -22.27 0.55
C GLY A 129 -8.69 -21.19 0.06
N ALA A 130 -7.61 -20.95 0.81
CA ALA A 130 -6.58 -19.99 0.46
C ALA A 130 -5.71 -20.48 -0.72
N LEU A 131 -5.36 -21.78 -0.75
CA LEU A 131 -4.55 -22.40 -1.81
C LEU A 131 -5.33 -22.72 -3.08
N ALA A 132 -6.66 -22.91 -3.00
CA ALA A 132 -7.50 -23.13 -4.19
C ALA A 132 -7.38 -21.99 -5.23
N GLN A 133 -6.85 -20.85 -4.81
CA GLN A 133 -6.63 -19.65 -5.64
C GLN A 133 -5.22 -19.55 -6.23
N ILE A 134 -4.28 -20.46 -5.90
CA ILE A 134 -2.85 -20.26 -6.14
C ILE A 134 -2.17 -21.51 -6.74
N ASN A 135 -1.40 -21.31 -7.82
CA ASN A 135 -0.55 -22.37 -8.39
C ASN A 135 0.68 -22.68 -7.50
N GLY A 136 1.14 -23.93 -7.50
CA GLY A 136 2.24 -24.37 -6.62
C GLY A 136 3.58 -23.60 -6.74
N GLN A 137 3.88 -22.99 -7.90
CA GLN A 137 5.06 -22.12 -8.08
C GLN A 137 4.98 -20.81 -7.31
N LEU A 138 3.78 -20.22 -7.16
CA LEU A 138 3.59 -19.03 -6.35
C LEU A 138 3.86 -19.33 -4.87
N VAL A 139 3.48 -20.52 -4.38
CA VAL A 139 3.66 -20.89 -2.97
C VAL A 139 5.12 -20.76 -2.50
N ALA A 140 6.09 -21.10 -3.34
CA ALA A 140 7.51 -20.94 -3.01
C ALA A 140 7.93 -19.45 -2.89
N GLN A 141 7.38 -18.59 -3.77
CA GLN A 141 7.58 -17.14 -3.70
C GLN A 141 6.93 -16.53 -2.45
N ILE A 142 5.80 -17.09 -2.02
CA ILE A 142 5.10 -16.67 -0.82
C ILE A 142 5.93 -16.96 0.45
N GLU A 143 6.58 -18.13 0.49
CA GLU A 143 7.47 -18.50 1.60
C GLU A 143 8.74 -17.63 1.64
N SER A 144 9.27 -17.19 0.49
CA SER A 144 10.44 -16.30 0.46
C SER A 144 10.13 -14.89 0.99
N LEU A 145 8.88 -14.42 0.85
CA LEU A 145 8.39 -13.15 1.40
C LEU A 145 8.00 -13.22 2.88
N THR A 146 8.24 -14.35 3.55
CA THR A 146 7.84 -14.56 4.95
C THR A 146 9.05 -14.62 5.85
N ARG A 147 9.26 -13.55 6.62
CA ARG A 147 10.38 -13.38 7.53
C ARG A 147 9.91 -12.81 8.87
N PRO A 148 10.74 -12.79 9.93
CA PRO A 148 10.40 -12.09 11.17
C PRO A 148 10.18 -10.59 10.94
N ASP A 149 9.34 -9.95 11.77
CA ASP A 149 9.10 -8.49 11.77
C ASP A 149 10.30 -7.76 12.38
N THR A 150 11.47 -7.83 11.74
CA THR A 150 12.71 -7.14 12.11
C THR A 150 13.32 -6.46 10.88
N PRO A 151 14.19 -5.43 11.05
CA PRO A 151 14.85 -4.79 9.91
C PRO A 151 15.57 -5.78 8.99
N GLY A 152 16.32 -6.72 9.55
CA GLY A 152 17.00 -7.77 8.77
C GLY A 152 16.03 -8.70 8.04
N GLY A 153 14.94 -9.11 8.71
CA GLY A 153 13.89 -9.91 8.07
C GLY A 153 13.23 -9.16 6.91
N MET A 154 13.02 -7.85 7.04
CA MET A 154 12.40 -7.04 5.98
C MET A 154 13.36 -6.78 4.82
N ALA A 155 14.66 -6.66 5.08
CA ALA A 155 15.68 -6.61 4.03
C ALA A 155 15.64 -7.89 3.17
N GLU A 156 15.48 -9.06 3.79
CA GLU A 156 15.30 -10.33 3.07
C GLU A 156 13.99 -10.37 2.26
N VAL A 157 12.88 -9.85 2.81
CA VAL A 157 11.61 -9.74 2.08
C VAL A 157 11.77 -8.87 0.83
N ARG A 158 12.48 -7.74 0.94
CA ARG A 158 12.73 -6.86 -0.20
C ARG A 158 13.66 -7.49 -1.24
N ALA A 159 14.67 -8.24 -0.80
CA ALA A 159 15.48 -9.02 -1.73
C ALA A 159 14.65 -10.08 -2.48
N ALA A 160 13.73 -10.76 -1.80
CA ALA A 160 12.81 -11.72 -2.41
C ALA A 160 11.79 -11.04 -3.34
N GLN A 161 11.28 -9.86 -3.00
CA GLN A 161 10.37 -9.06 -3.83
C GLN A 161 10.94 -8.84 -5.23
N LEU A 162 12.24 -8.53 -5.35
CA LEU A 162 12.91 -8.37 -6.65
C LEU A 162 12.81 -9.64 -7.49
N GLN A 163 13.10 -10.81 -6.91
CA GLN A 163 13.03 -12.10 -7.59
C GLN A 163 11.60 -12.42 -8.05
N VAL A 164 10.60 -12.12 -7.22
CA VAL A 164 9.18 -12.30 -7.57
C VAL A 164 8.80 -11.40 -8.74
N ALA A 165 9.19 -10.12 -8.71
CA ALA A 165 8.91 -9.20 -9.79
C ALA A 165 9.54 -9.64 -11.11
N GLU A 166 10.80 -10.11 -11.09
CA GLU A 166 11.48 -10.64 -12.28
C GLU A 166 10.79 -11.88 -12.85
N GLN A 167 10.36 -12.80 -11.99
CA GLN A 167 9.66 -14.01 -12.43
C GLN A 167 8.31 -13.68 -13.06
N LEU A 168 7.51 -12.81 -12.42
CA LEU A 168 6.21 -12.41 -12.97
C LEU A 168 6.38 -11.66 -14.30
N PHE A 169 7.45 -10.88 -14.45
CA PHE A 169 7.75 -10.23 -15.72
C PHE A 169 8.12 -11.24 -16.80
N ALA A 170 8.90 -12.28 -16.47
CA ALA A 170 9.22 -13.38 -17.37
C ALA A 170 7.98 -14.21 -17.77
N ASP A 171 7.00 -14.31 -16.87
CA ASP A 171 5.70 -14.96 -17.10
C ASP A 171 4.69 -14.04 -17.82
N GLU A 172 5.14 -12.90 -18.36
CA GLU A 172 4.36 -11.93 -19.12
C GLU A 172 3.14 -11.36 -18.37
N VAL A 173 3.20 -11.32 -17.03
CA VAL A 173 2.17 -10.68 -16.21
C VAL A 173 2.12 -9.18 -16.55
N PRO A 174 0.93 -8.57 -16.72
CA PRO A 174 0.81 -7.15 -16.98
C PRO A 174 1.59 -6.31 -15.96
N THR A 175 2.46 -5.42 -16.45
CA THR A 175 3.41 -4.71 -15.60
C THR A 175 2.80 -3.76 -14.56
N PRO A 176 1.61 -3.15 -14.78
CA PRO A 176 0.88 -2.47 -13.70
C PRO A 176 0.52 -3.41 -12.52
N GLU A 177 0.29 -4.70 -12.77
CA GLU A 177 0.01 -5.66 -11.70
C GLU A 177 1.26 -5.98 -10.89
N ILE A 178 2.40 -6.13 -11.56
CA ILE A 178 3.71 -6.31 -10.90
C ILE A 178 4.04 -5.09 -10.05
N GLN A 179 3.86 -3.89 -10.59
CA GLN A 179 4.08 -2.62 -9.88
C GLN A 179 3.18 -2.50 -8.64
N ALA A 180 1.91 -2.85 -8.79
CA ALA A 180 0.99 -2.89 -7.66
C ALA A 180 1.46 -3.89 -6.60
N LEU A 181 1.86 -5.10 -6.98
CA LEU A 181 2.41 -6.09 -6.05
C LEU A 181 3.62 -5.55 -5.28
N VAL A 182 4.60 -5.01 -5.99
CA VAL A 182 5.79 -4.39 -5.38
C VAL A 182 5.37 -3.36 -4.33
N SER A 183 4.44 -2.48 -4.69
CA SER A 183 3.92 -1.47 -3.77
C SER A 183 3.20 -2.05 -2.55
N HIS A 184 2.43 -3.13 -2.72
CA HIS A 184 1.76 -3.80 -1.61
C HIS A 184 2.78 -4.38 -0.63
N ILE A 185 3.82 -5.04 -1.13
CA ILE A 185 4.89 -5.58 -0.28
C ILE A 185 5.61 -4.44 0.46
N ASN A 186 5.91 -3.32 -0.21
CA ASN A 186 6.54 -2.17 0.45
C ASN A 186 5.65 -1.58 1.56
N ASN A 187 4.34 -1.50 1.33
CA ASN A 187 3.39 -1.01 2.33
C ASN A 187 3.20 -2.00 3.49
N ASP A 188 3.33 -3.30 3.25
CA ASP A 188 3.38 -4.32 4.31
C ASP A 188 4.63 -4.18 5.18
N VAL A 189 5.80 -3.93 4.58
CA VAL A 189 7.05 -3.64 5.31
C VAL A 189 6.85 -2.46 6.26
N TYR A 190 6.22 -1.36 5.81
CA TYR A 190 5.87 -0.24 6.69
C TYR A 190 5.00 -0.67 7.88
N ARG A 191 3.95 -1.46 7.63
CA ARG A 191 3.03 -1.93 8.68
C ARG A 191 3.75 -2.76 9.73
N ARG A 192 4.60 -3.68 9.29
CA ARG A 192 5.33 -4.61 10.15
C ARG A 192 6.44 -3.91 10.93
N MET A 193 7.17 -2.98 10.30
CA MET A 193 8.16 -2.15 11.01
C MET A 193 7.51 -1.23 12.03
N THR A 194 6.34 -0.66 11.73
CA THR A 194 5.58 0.13 12.71
C THR A 194 5.23 -0.72 13.95
N ARG A 195 4.69 -1.92 13.74
CA ARG A 195 4.37 -2.85 14.84
C ARG A 195 5.62 -3.24 15.64
N HIS A 196 6.72 -3.54 14.96
CA HIS A 196 8.00 -3.87 15.58
C HIS A 196 8.52 -2.72 16.46
N CYS A 197 8.53 -1.49 15.94
CA CYS A 197 8.97 -0.31 16.69
C CYS A 197 8.09 -0.06 17.92
N ILE A 198 6.76 -0.13 17.80
CA ILE A 198 5.84 0.04 18.93
C ILE A 198 6.09 -1.02 20.00
N ALA A 199 6.18 -2.30 19.62
CA ALA A 199 6.44 -3.39 20.55
C ALA A 199 7.79 -3.22 21.28
N THR A 200 8.80 -2.72 20.57
CA THR A 200 10.13 -2.46 21.13
C THR A 200 10.10 -1.28 22.11
N MET A 201 9.44 -0.17 21.74
CA MET A 201 9.24 0.99 22.62
C MET A 201 8.45 0.61 23.89
N ALA A 202 7.41 -0.22 23.76
CA ALA A 202 6.65 -0.72 24.89
C ALA A 202 7.52 -1.55 25.85
N ALA A 203 8.34 -2.47 25.31
CA ALA A 203 9.28 -3.28 26.09
C ALA A 203 10.35 -2.44 26.81
N GLU A 204 10.71 -1.28 26.27
CA GLU A 204 11.65 -0.32 26.86
C GLU A 204 10.98 0.64 27.87
N GLY A 205 9.69 0.49 28.12
CA GLY A 205 8.95 1.25 29.13
C GLY A 205 8.29 2.55 28.63
N LEU A 206 8.31 2.83 27.32
CA LEU A 206 7.56 3.96 26.74
C LEU A 206 6.05 3.67 26.62
N GLY A 207 5.66 2.39 26.70
CA GLY A 207 4.28 1.93 26.63
C GLY A 207 3.68 1.92 25.22
N GLU A 208 2.37 1.71 25.17
CA GLU A 208 1.57 1.76 23.94
C GLU A 208 1.37 3.20 23.44
N PRO A 209 0.98 3.39 22.16
CA PRO A 209 0.71 4.72 21.63
C PRO A 209 -0.29 5.49 22.50
N PRO A 210 0.05 6.70 22.97
CA PRO A 210 -0.79 7.46 23.90
C PRO A 210 -2.05 8.03 23.23
N ARG A 211 -2.16 7.89 21.90
CA ARG A 211 -3.30 8.36 21.10
C ARG A 211 -3.45 7.52 19.83
N GLU A 212 -4.66 7.45 19.30
CA GLU A 212 -4.91 6.92 17.95
C GLU A 212 -4.06 7.66 16.92
N PHE A 213 -3.52 6.93 15.95
CA PHE A 213 -2.75 7.49 14.86
C PHE A 213 -2.92 6.64 13.60
N CYS A 214 -2.58 7.21 12.44
CA CYS A 214 -2.43 6.51 11.19
C CYS A 214 -1.06 6.84 10.60
N LEU A 215 -0.24 5.82 10.34
CA LEU A 215 0.89 5.95 9.45
C LEU A 215 0.37 6.01 8.02
N ILE A 216 0.81 7.03 7.29
CA ILE A 216 0.54 7.19 5.87
C ILE A 216 1.82 7.03 5.07
N VAL A 217 1.71 6.46 3.88
CA VAL A 217 2.72 6.53 2.83
C VAL A 217 2.25 7.49 1.75
N MET A 218 3.17 8.18 1.07
CA MET A 218 2.86 9.20 0.07
C MET A 218 3.46 8.87 -1.29
N GLY A 219 3.18 9.70 -2.29
CA GLY A 219 3.72 9.55 -3.63
C GLY A 219 3.44 8.18 -4.24
N SER A 220 4.47 7.55 -4.81
CA SER A 220 4.31 6.25 -5.49
C SER A 220 3.80 5.13 -4.56
N GLY A 221 4.20 5.14 -3.29
CA GLY A 221 3.72 4.14 -2.30
C GLY A 221 2.23 4.29 -2.01
N GLY A 222 1.73 5.53 -1.94
CA GLY A 222 0.32 5.81 -1.69
C GLY A 222 -0.59 5.62 -2.90
N ARG A 223 -0.05 5.76 -4.12
CA ARG A 223 -0.73 5.36 -5.37
C ARG A 223 -0.72 3.86 -5.64
N GLN A 224 0.15 3.11 -4.95
CA GLN A 224 0.49 1.72 -5.26
C GLN A 224 1.17 1.53 -6.63
N GLU A 225 2.13 2.42 -6.90
CA GLU A 225 2.86 2.51 -8.17
C GLU A 225 4.38 2.55 -7.97
N SER A 226 4.87 1.94 -6.89
CA SER A 226 6.30 1.82 -6.60
C SER A 226 7.02 0.92 -7.60
N TYR A 227 8.21 1.36 -7.99
CA TYR A 227 9.18 0.55 -8.73
C TYR A 227 10.08 -0.27 -7.77
N LEU A 228 11.10 -0.94 -8.30
CA LEU A 228 11.90 -1.94 -7.57
C LEU A 228 12.73 -1.38 -6.41
N ASN A 229 13.08 -0.10 -6.43
CA ASN A 229 13.91 0.52 -5.39
C ASN A 229 13.32 1.87 -4.91
N PRO A 230 12.20 1.86 -4.19
CA PRO A 230 11.61 3.07 -3.64
C PRO A 230 12.42 3.58 -2.44
N ASP A 231 12.35 4.89 -2.21
CA ASP A 231 12.76 5.56 -0.98
C ASP A 231 11.59 5.64 0.03
N GLN A 232 11.85 6.25 1.19
CA GLN A 232 10.88 6.37 2.26
C GLN A 232 10.05 7.66 2.20
N ASP A 233 8.81 7.57 1.68
CA ASP A 233 7.83 8.67 1.71
C ASP A 233 6.71 8.38 2.71
N ASN A 234 6.79 8.91 3.93
CA ASN A 234 5.84 8.63 5.00
C ASN A 234 5.52 9.80 5.94
N GLY A 235 4.40 9.69 6.66
CA GLY A 235 3.91 10.68 7.60
C GLY A 235 2.97 10.08 8.64
N LEU A 236 2.63 10.86 9.67
CA LEU A 236 1.71 10.47 10.73
C LEU A 236 0.53 11.44 10.80
N ILE A 237 -0.68 10.88 10.83
CA ILE A 237 -1.91 11.58 11.21
C ILE A 237 -2.27 11.12 12.61
N ILE A 238 -2.21 12.01 13.60
CA ILE A 238 -2.49 11.69 14.99
C ILE A 238 -3.89 12.21 15.33
N ALA A 239 -4.70 11.47 16.08
CA ALA A 239 -5.99 11.99 16.54
C ALA A 239 -5.77 13.22 17.43
N ASP A 240 -6.68 14.20 17.35
CA ASP A 240 -6.53 15.46 18.08
C ASP A 240 -6.46 15.23 19.60
N TYR A 241 -5.65 16.05 20.27
CA TYR A 241 -5.41 16.05 21.71
C TYR A 241 -5.21 17.49 22.23
N PRO A 242 -5.40 17.75 23.54
CA PRO A 242 -5.17 19.08 24.12
C PRO A 242 -3.71 19.51 24.06
N ASP A 243 -3.44 20.79 23.82
CA ASP A 243 -2.07 21.32 23.73
C ASP A 243 -1.24 21.07 25.01
N THR A 244 -1.88 20.94 26.17
CA THR A 244 -1.24 20.59 27.45
C THR A 244 -0.60 19.20 27.46
N GLU A 245 -0.98 18.31 26.54
CA GLU A 245 -0.40 16.97 26.40
C GLU A 245 0.61 16.86 25.26
N HIS A 246 0.90 17.96 24.56
CA HIS A 246 1.70 17.95 23.34
C HIS A 246 3.08 17.32 23.54
N ASP A 247 3.85 17.75 24.54
CA ASP A 247 5.20 17.23 24.76
C ASP A 247 5.20 15.71 25.01
N ARG A 248 4.18 15.19 25.70
CA ARG A 248 4.04 13.76 25.98
C ARG A 248 3.64 12.97 24.73
N ILE A 249 2.60 13.42 24.04
CA ILE A 249 2.02 12.69 22.90
C ILE A 249 2.91 12.83 21.67
N ASP A 250 3.30 14.05 21.33
CA ASP A 250 4.21 14.31 20.23
C ASP A 250 5.59 13.72 20.50
N GLY A 251 6.09 13.76 21.74
CA GLY A 251 7.34 13.10 22.13
C GLY A 251 7.35 11.61 21.79
N TYR A 252 6.27 10.88 22.12
CA TYR A 252 6.12 9.47 21.74
C TYR A 252 6.17 9.26 20.22
N PHE A 253 5.40 10.05 19.46
CA PHE A 253 5.34 9.90 18.01
C PHE A 253 6.62 10.37 17.30
N SER A 254 7.38 11.27 17.90
CA SER A 254 8.69 11.68 17.42
C SER A 254 9.68 10.52 17.53
N GLU A 255 9.68 9.84 18.67
CA GLU A 255 10.51 8.66 18.91
C GLU A 255 10.11 7.50 17.97
N LEU A 256 8.80 7.25 17.82
CA LEU A 256 8.30 6.25 16.87
C LEU A 256 8.77 6.56 15.44
N ALA A 257 8.68 7.82 15.01
CA ALA A 257 9.07 8.23 13.68
C ALA A 257 10.59 8.07 13.44
N ASP A 258 11.42 8.42 14.41
CA ASP A 258 12.88 8.24 14.34
C ASP A 258 13.26 6.76 14.25
N ARG A 259 12.69 5.91 15.13
CA ARG A 259 12.93 4.46 15.11
C ARG A 259 12.46 3.81 13.82
N LEU A 260 11.27 4.18 13.35
CA LEU A 260 10.73 3.68 12.09
C LEU A 260 11.63 4.06 10.92
N THR A 261 12.09 5.31 10.84
CA THR A 261 12.98 5.78 9.76
C THR A 261 14.26 4.93 9.71
N LYS A 262 14.88 4.67 10.87
CA LYS A 262 16.08 3.83 10.99
C LYS A 262 15.80 2.36 10.67
N ALA A 263 14.68 1.82 11.14
CA ALA A 263 14.29 0.43 10.89
C ALA A 263 14.02 0.18 9.39
N MET A 264 13.37 1.12 8.71
CA MET A 264 13.11 1.06 7.27
C MET A 264 14.39 1.18 6.44
N ASP A 265 15.34 2.03 6.86
CA ASP A 265 16.68 2.11 6.23
C ASP A 265 17.45 0.79 6.41
N GLY A 266 17.40 0.20 7.62
CA GLY A 266 17.93 -1.14 7.88
C GLY A 266 17.22 -2.27 7.12
N ALA A 267 15.97 -2.07 6.70
CA ALA A 267 15.24 -2.94 5.77
C ALA A 267 15.59 -2.68 4.29
N GLY A 268 16.52 -1.75 4.04
CA GLY A 268 17.05 -1.40 2.73
C GLY A 268 16.26 -0.32 1.99
N MET A 269 15.23 0.31 2.60
CA MET A 269 14.51 1.43 1.98
C MET A 269 15.20 2.72 2.40
N PRO A 270 15.97 3.38 1.51
CA PRO A 270 16.80 4.52 1.90
C PRO A 270 15.96 5.73 2.29
N LEU A 271 16.58 6.64 3.04
CA LEU A 271 15.97 7.94 3.37
C LEU A 271 15.57 8.70 2.10
N CYS A 272 14.41 9.36 2.16
CA CYS A 272 13.96 10.24 1.09
C CYS A 272 14.81 11.52 1.05
N ASN A 273 15.40 11.81 -0.12
CA ASN A 273 16.20 13.00 -0.35
C ASN A 273 15.39 14.31 -0.17
N GLY A 274 14.06 14.23 -0.32
CA GLY A 274 13.13 15.34 -0.10
C GLY A 274 12.71 15.54 1.37
N TYR A 275 13.23 14.74 2.30
CA TYR A 275 12.86 14.76 3.73
C TYR A 275 11.35 14.57 3.98
N VAL A 276 10.70 13.75 3.15
CA VAL A 276 9.27 13.39 3.24
C VAL A 276 9.09 12.20 4.18
N MET A 277 9.42 12.40 5.45
CA MET A 277 9.40 11.35 6.48
C MET A 277 8.79 11.90 7.76
N ALA A 278 8.10 11.06 8.53
CA ALA A 278 7.43 11.45 9.78
C ALA A 278 8.38 12.03 10.85
N VAL A 279 9.69 11.76 10.75
CA VAL A 279 10.71 12.36 11.61
C VAL A 279 10.78 13.89 11.44
N ASN A 280 10.40 14.40 10.27
CA ASN A 280 10.22 15.81 10.01
C ASN A 280 8.80 16.24 10.47
N PRO A 281 8.66 17.19 11.43
CA PRO A 281 7.37 17.63 11.96
C PRO A 281 6.39 18.20 10.91
N LEU A 282 6.87 18.53 9.70
CA LEU A 282 6.00 18.88 8.58
C LEU A 282 5.04 17.74 8.20
N TRP A 283 5.47 16.48 8.38
CA TRP A 283 4.75 15.26 8.00
C TRP A 283 4.19 14.49 9.20
N ARG A 284 4.24 15.06 10.40
CA ARG A 284 3.73 14.46 11.64
C ARG A 284 2.87 15.46 12.38
N LYS A 285 1.55 15.28 12.31
CA LYS A 285 0.58 16.29 12.75
C LYS A 285 -0.70 15.64 13.27
N THR A 286 -1.44 16.39 14.09
CA THR A 286 -2.81 15.99 14.42
C THR A 286 -3.74 16.15 13.21
N ALA A 287 -4.90 15.50 13.23
CA ALA A 287 -5.90 15.62 12.17
C ALA A 287 -6.33 17.09 11.92
N ARG A 288 -6.55 17.88 12.99
CA ARG A 288 -6.83 19.33 12.88
C ARG A 288 -5.67 20.10 12.27
N GLN A 289 -4.44 19.80 12.68
CA GLN A 289 -3.25 20.46 12.15
C GLN A 289 -3.02 20.13 10.67
N TRP A 290 -3.30 18.90 10.24
CA TRP A 290 -3.28 18.49 8.83
C TRP A 290 -4.29 19.28 8.01
N ARG A 291 -5.54 19.39 8.46
CA ARG A 291 -6.56 20.23 7.78
C ARG A 291 -6.09 21.68 7.62
N ALA A 292 -5.57 22.28 8.70
CA ALA A 292 -5.05 23.65 8.66
C ALA A 292 -3.84 23.81 7.71
N GLN A 293 -2.93 22.83 7.67
CA GLN A 293 -1.81 22.81 6.73
C GLN A 293 -2.29 22.71 5.28
N MET A 294 -3.29 21.88 5.01
CA MET A 294 -3.89 21.79 3.68
C MET A 294 -4.54 23.12 3.28
N ASP A 295 -5.34 23.75 4.14
CA ASP A 295 -5.90 25.07 3.82
C ASP A 295 -4.81 26.12 3.56
N TYR A 296 -3.71 26.07 4.32
CA TYR A 296 -2.56 26.93 4.11
C TYR A 296 -1.92 26.71 2.73
N TRP A 297 -1.65 25.45 2.35
CA TRP A 297 -1.03 25.13 1.06
C TRP A 297 -1.97 25.46 -0.10
N LEU A 298 -3.24 25.10 0.03
CA LEU A 298 -4.27 25.31 -1.00
C LEU A 298 -4.65 26.79 -1.18
N GLY A 299 -4.40 27.64 -0.18
CA GLY A 299 -4.66 29.08 -0.22
C GLY A 299 -3.49 29.93 -0.73
N ARG A 300 -2.31 29.35 -0.98
CA ARG A 300 -1.09 30.09 -1.37
C ARG A 300 -0.60 29.72 -2.76
N ARG A 301 -0.04 30.72 -3.46
CA ARG A 301 0.51 30.60 -4.82
C ARG A 301 2.04 30.59 -4.84
N ASN A 302 2.67 29.85 -3.93
CA ASN A 302 4.13 29.73 -3.93
C ASN A 302 4.58 28.32 -4.36
N PRO A 303 5.73 28.19 -5.06
CA PRO A 303 6.20 26.91 -5.58
C PRO A 303 6.39 25.81 -4.53
N ALA A 304 6.86 26.16 -3.34
CA ALA A 304 7.13 25.19 -2.29
C ALA A 304 5.84 24.56 -1.75
N ALA A 305 4.80 25.38 -1.52
CA ALA A 305 3.50 24.91 -1.06
C ALA A 305 2.81 24.02 -2.10
N LEU A 306 2.92 24.37 -3.39
CA LEU A 306 2.39 23.56 -4.49
C LEU A 306 3.04 22.18 -4.52
N ARG A 307 4.38 22.10 -4.49
CA ARG A 307 5.12 20.82 -4.47
C ARG A 307 4.80 19.97 -3.23
N LEU A 308 4.70 20.58 -2.05
CA LEU A 308 4.37 19.85 -0.82
C LEU A 308 2.94 19.29 -0.84
N ALA A 309 1.98 20.07 -1.33
CA ALA A 309 0.61 19.62 -1.51
C ALA A 309 0.52 18.49 -2.54
N ASP A 310 1.27 18.59 -3.64
CA ASP A 310 1.29 17.59 -4.69
C ASP A 310 1.72 16.20 -4.19
N ILE A 311 2.84 16.16 -3.46
CA ILE A 311 3.34 14.95 -2.77
C ILE A 311 2.25 14.39 -1.84
N PHE A 312 1.59 15.28 -1.09
CA PHE A 312 0.60 14.88 -0.11
C PHE A 312 -0.70 14.34 -0.75
N PHE A 313 -1.13 14.84 -1.90
CA PHE A 313 -2.36 14.38 -2.55
C PHE A 313 -2.38 12.89 -2.83
N ASP A 314 -1.24 12.22 -2.86
CA ASP A 314 -1.14 10.78 -3.07
C ASP A 314 -0.82 10.00 -1.79
N PHE A 315 -1.41 10.38 -0.64
CA PHE A 315 -1.25 9.59 0.58
C PHE A 315 -2.22 8.40 0.69
N ARG A 316 -1.78 7.36 1.42
CA ARG A 316 -2.59 6.19 1.83
C ARG A 316 -2.23 5.75 3.25
N GLY A 317 -3.24 5.44 4.06
CA GLY A 317 -3.04 4.83 5.39
C GLY A 317 -2.60 3.37 5.31
N VAL A 318 -1.50 3.01 6.00
CA VAL A 318 -0.88 1.67 5.95
C VAL A 318 -0.80 0.96 7.30
N ALA A 319 -0.80 1.72 8.41
CA ALA A 319 -0.79 1.18 9.77
C ALA A 319 -1.54 2.13 10.73
N GLY A 320 -2.16 1.57 11.77
CA GLY A 320 -2.99 2.33 12.72
C GLY A 320 -4.41 2.61 12.19
N GLU A 321 -5.07 3.62 12.75
CA GLU A 321 -6.48 3.96 12.52
C GLU A 321 -6.71 4.60 11.14
N ARG A 322 -6.95 3.76 10.12
CA ARG A 322 -7.15 4.19 8.72
C ARG A 322 -8.27 5.21 8.51
N ARG A 323 -9.26 5.25 9.40
CA ARG A 323 -10.33 6.26 9.38
C ARG A 323 -9.76 7.69 9.36
N LEU A 324 -8.67 7.94 10.09
CA LEU A 324 -8.03 9.26 10.11
C LEU A 324 -7.53 9.69 8.72
N ALA A 325 -6.97 8.75 7.96
CA ALA A 325 -6.55 9.00 6.58
C ALA A 325 -7.74 9.18 5.64
N ALA A 326 -8.80 8.38 5.80
CA ALA A 326 -10.02 8.50 5.00
C ALA A 326 -10.71 9.86 5.20
N GLU A 327 -10.88 10.30 6.45
CA GLU A 327 -11.49 11.60 6.77
C GLU A 327 -10.68 12.78 6.21
N LEU A 328 -9.35 12.69 6.24
CA LEU A 328 -8.50 13.71 5.64
C LEU A 328 -8.56 13.68 4.10
N ARG A 329 -8.74 12.49 3.50
CA ARG A 329 -8.92 12.34 2.05
C ARG A 329 -10.20 13.01 1.60
N ASP A 330 -11.31 12.74 2.30
CA ASP A 330 -12.61 13.33 2.00
C ASP A 330 -12.56 14.86 2.13
N TYR A 331 -11.90 15.36 3.19
CA TYR A 331 -11.67 16.79 3.36
C TYR A 331 -10.96 17.40 2.16
N ILE A 332 -9.83 16.83 1.74
CA ILE A 332 -9.03 17.37 0.64
C ILE A 332 -9.79 17.31 -0.68
N THR A 333 -10.44 16.18 -0.97
CA THR A 333 -11.23 16.02 -2.19
C THR A 333 -12.35 17.06 -2.28
N ASP A 334 -13.05 17.37 -1.18
CA ASP A 334 -14.07 18.43 -1.14
C ASP A 334 -13.48 19.83 -1.37
N ARG A 335 -12.37 20.15 -0.71
CA ARG A 335 -11.68 21.44 -0.88
C ARG A 335 -11.20 21.64 -2.32
N MET A 336 -10.72 20.57 -2.96
CA MET A 336 -10.16 20.60 -4.31
C MET A 336 -11.22 20.74 -5.40
N ARG A 337 -12.40 20.13 -5.23
CA ARG A 337 -13.54 20.24 -6.17
C ARG A 337 -13.87 21.69 -6.51
N ASN A 338 -13.70 22.59 -5.54
CA ASN A 338 -14.02 24.02 -5.67
C ASN A 338 -12.80 24.93 -5.89
N ASN A 339 -11.58 24.38 -5.96
CA ASN A 339 -10.34 25.18 -5.99
C ASN A 339 -9.63 25.15 -7.35
N ARG A 340 -10.35 25.57 -8.41
CA ARG A 340 -9.79 25.68 -9.77
C ARG A 340 -8.57 26.61 -9.85
N GLY A 341 -8.53 27.65 -9.01
CA GLY A 341 -7.42 28.61 -8.96
C GLY A 341 -6.09 27.96 -8.56
N PHE A 342 -6.10 27.13 -7.50
CA PHE A 342 -4.92 26.37 -7.11
C PHE A 342 -4.47 25.40 -8.21
N MET A 343 -5.42 24.69 -8.83
CA MET A 343 -5.11 23.75 -9.92
C MET A 343 -4.44 24.43 -11.12
N ARG A 344 -4.90 25.64 -11.47
CA ARG A 344 -4.27 26.45 -12.51
C ARG A 344 -2.82 26.78 -12.16
N GLU A 345 -2.55 27.21 -10.93
CA GLU A 345 -1.19 27.57 -10.49
C GLU A 345 -0.27 26.35 -10.46
N MET A 346 -0.74 25.20 -9.96
CA MET A 346 0.00 23.94 -9.97
C MET A 346 0.43 23.57 -11.41
N TYR A 347 -0.50 23.71 -12.36
CA TYR A 347 -0.26 23.37 -13.75
C TYR A 347 0.64 24.37 -14.50
N LEU A 348 0.63 25.66 -14.11
CA LEU A 348 1.52 26.69 -14.67
C LEU A 348 2.96 26.57 -14.17
N GLN A 349 3.19 25.91 -13.03
CA GLN A 349 4.55 25.68 -12.51
C GLN A 349 5.24 24.47 -13.14
N ASP A 350 4.48 23.54 -13.72
CA ASP A 350 5.00 22.34 -14.40
C ASP A 350 5.60 22.60 -15.80
N GLU A 351 5.87 23.86 -16.15
CA GLU A 351 6.53 24.22 -17.43
C GLU A 351 7.93 23.60 -17.57
N ASP A 352 8.59 23.22 -16.47
CA ASP A 352 9.93 22.60 -16.51
C ASP A 352 9.92 21.09 -16.81
N PHE A 353 8.77 20.40 -16.70
CA PHE A 353 8.68 18.95 -16.91
C PHE A 353 7.69 18.60 -18.03
N GLY A 354 8.10 18.85 -19.27
CA GLY A 354 7.37 18.45 -20.48
C GLY A 354 7.37 16.93 -20.70
N VAL A 355 6.47 16.48 -21.58
CA VAL A 355 6.52 15.11 -22.11
C VAL A 355 7.75 14.98 -23.03
N ALA A 356 8.45 13.84 -23.05
CA ALA A 356 9.66 13.64 -23.86
C ALA A 356 9.41 13.54 -25.38
N LEU A 357 8.57 14.40 -25.93
CA LEU A 357 8.20 14.42 -27.33
C LEU A 357 8.44 15.82 -27.91
N GLY A 358 9.46 15.94 -28.74
CA GLY A 358 9.83 17.15 -29.46
C GLY A 358 9.11 17.29 -30.80
N LEU A 359 9.60 18.20 -31.65
CA LEU A 359 9.10 18.42 -33.01
C LEU A 359 9.15 17.12 -33.83
N PHE A 360 8.14 16.90 -34.66
CA PHE A 360 7.99 15.71 -35.52
C PHE A 360 7.96 14.37 -34.76
N ASN A 361 7.41 14.35 -33.54
CA ASN A 361 7.30 13.17 -32.69
C ASN A 361 8.66 12.51 -32.34
N ARG A 362 9.76 13.27 -32.37
CA ARG A 362 11.07 12.75 -31.95
C ARG A 362 11.24 12.83 -30.44
N PHE A 363 11.84 11.81 -29.85
CA PHE A 363 12.09 11.79 -28.42
C PHE A 363 13.07 12.87 -27.96
N ILE A 364 12.79 13.46 -26.80
CA ILE A 364 13.71 14.40 -26.12
C ILE A 364 14.61 13.60 -25.19
N VAL A 365 15.85 13.39 -25.62
CA VAL A 365 16.86 12.64 -24.86
C VAL A 365 17.78 13.56 -24.05
N GLU A 366 18.38 13.00 -23.00
CA GLU A 366 19.37 13.69 -22.18
C GLU A 366 20.64 14.02 -22.99
N LYS A 367 21.17 15.22 -22.80
CA LYS A 367 22.30 15.77 -23.59
C LYS A 367 23.52 16.14 -22.73
N ASN A 368 23.29 16.47 -21.48
CA ASN A 368 24.25 17.09 -20.58
C ASN A 368 24.79 16.09 -19.55
N ASP A 369 23.98 15.12 -19.14
CA ASP A 369 24.44 13.99 -18.32
C ASP A 369 25.29 13.05 -19.18
N LYS A 370 26.56 12.84 -18.81
CA LYS A 370 27.48 11.97 -19.56
C LYS A 370 27.10 10.49 -19.45
N GLU A 371 26.50 10.07 -18.33
CA GLU A 371 26.13 8.69 -18.07
C GLU A 371 24.89 8.30 -18.88
N HIS A 372 23.92 9.22 -18.96
CA HIS A 372 22.61 9.00 -19.58
C HIS A 372 22.43 9.67 -20.94
N ARG A 373 23.51 10.14 -21.56
CA ARG A 373 23.44 10.86 -22.84
C ARG A 373 22.77 9.99 -23.92
N GLY A 374 21.73 10.51 -24.54
CA GLY A 374 20.96 9.80 -25.57
C GLY A 374 19.82 8.95 -25.01
N GLU A 375 19.63 8.90 -23.68
CA GLU A 375 18.56 8.15 -23.03
C GLU A 375 17.38 9.06 -22.63
N LEU A 376 16.22 8.44 -22.43
CA LEU A 376 14.97 9.08 -22.01
C LEU A 376 14.72 8.83 -20.54
N ASN A 377 14.58 9.89 -19.73
CA ASN A 377 14.08 9.74 -18.37
C ASN A 377 12.56 9.55 -18.37
N LEU A 378 12.08 8.32 -18.58
CA LEU A 378 10.64 8.04 -18.73
C LEU A 378 9.83 8.25 -17.44
N LYS A 379 10.48 8.27 -16.28
CA LYS A 379 9.81 8.63 -15.03
C LYS A 379 9.41 10.11 -15.05
N ILE A 380 10.36 11.00 -15.33
CA ILE A 380 10.13 12.46 -15.32
C ILE A 380 9.33 12.93 -16.53
N THR A 381 9.50 12.29 -17.68
CA THR A 381 8.96 12.78 -18.96
C THR A 381 7.76 11.99 -19.49
N GLY A 382 7.33 10.97 -18.76
CA GLY A 382 6.18 10.13 -19.11
C GLY A 382 5.30 9.84 -17.90
N THR A 383 5.85 9.11 -16.92
CA THR A 383 5.08 8.67 -15.75
C THR A 383 4.55 9.86 -14.94
N LEU A 384 5.41 10.75 -14.47
CA LEU A 384 4.98 11.90 -13.66
C LEU A 384 3.96 12.79 -14.39
N PRO A 385 4.21 13.25 -15.64
CA PRO A 385 3.22 13.98 -16.43
C PRO A 385 1.84 13.31 -16.54
N LEU A 386 1.80 11.99 -16.69
CA LEU A 386 0.55 11.23 -16.75
C LEU A 386 -0.14 11.24 -15.39
N VAL A 387 0.58 10.89 -14.33
CA VAL A 387 0.04 10.84 -12.97
C VAL A 387 -0.49 12.22 -12.57
N ASP A 388 0.26 13.28 -12.81
CA ASP A 388 -0.07 14.64 -12.38
C ASP A 388 -1.32 15.15 -13.12
N ALA A 389 -1.42 14.90 -14.44
CA ALA A 389 -2.60 15.26 -15.22
C ALA A 389 -3.85 14.48 -14.79
N VAL A 390 -3.73 13.16 -14.60
CA VAL A 390 -4.84 12.31 -14.14
C VAL A 390 -5.26 12.68 -12.71
N ARG A 391 -4.30 12.92 -11.80
CA ARG A 391 -4.55 13.41 -10.43
C ARG A 391 -5.32 14.73 -10.46
N ALA A 392 -4.85 15.67 -11.27
CA ALA A 392 -5.47 16.99 -11.40
C ALA A 392 -6.93 16.89 -11.84
N LEU A 393 -7.19 16.12 -12.90
CA LEU A 393 -8.53 15.90 -13.39
C LEU A 393 -9.41 15.18 -12.36
N ALA A 394 -8.88 14.16 -11.68
CA ALA A 394 -9.57 13.40 -10.63
C ALA A 394 -9.99 14.31 -9.47
N LEU A 395 -9.09 15.17 -8.97
CA LEU A 395 -9.37 16.11 -7.89
C LEU A 395 -10.46 17.13 -8.29
N LEU A 396 -10.44 17.64 -9.53
CA LEU A 396 -11.47 18.55 -10.04
C LEU A 396 -12.86 17.92 -10.11
N HIS A 397 -12.94 16.61 -10.37
CA HIS A 397 -14.20 15.86 -10.44
C HIS A 397 -14.56 15.19 -9.11
N GLY A 398 -13.75 15.38 -8.06
CA GLY A 398 -13.97 14.82 -6.74
C GLY A 398 -13.81 13.30 -6.66
N VAL A 399 -12.98 12.72 -7.52
CA VAL A 399 -12.58 11.31 -7.47
C VAL A 399 -11.52 11.15 -6.38
N ALA A 400 -11.85 10.42 -5.31
CA ALA A 400 -10.99 10.26 -4.12
C ALA A 400 -9.86 9.22 -4.29
N GLU A 401 -9.85 8.48 -5.40
CA GLU A 401 -8.84 7.46 -5.69
C GLU A 401 -7.42 8.04 -5.78
N THR A 402 -6.43 7.23 -5.43
CA THR A 402 -5.01 7.62 -5.49
C THR A 402 -4.26 6.99 -6.67
N GLY A 403 -4.54 5.74 -7.01
CA GLY A 403 -3.88 5.07 -8.13
C GLY A 403 -4.32 5.65 -9.47
N THR A 404 -3.41 5.76 -10.43
CA THR A 404 -3.64 6.36 -11.75
C THR A 404 -4.71 5.62 -12.53
N LEU A 405 -4.65 4.28 -12.57
CA LEU A 405 -5.66 3.45 -13.24
C LEU A 405 -7.03 3.57 -12.56
N ALA A 406 -7.07 3.63 -11.22
CA ALA A 406 -8.31 3.81 -10.46
C ALA A 406 -8.93 5.20 -10.68
N ARG A 407 -8.09 6.23 -10.77
CA ARG A 407 -8.51 7.59 -11.15
C ARG A 407 -9.08 7.64 -12.57
N ILE A 408 -8.43 7.02 -13.54
CA ILE A 408 -8.94 6.95 -14.92
C ILE A 408 -10.31 6.25 -14.94
N ALA A 409 -10.47 5.15 -14.20
CA ALA A 409 -11.75 4.45 -14.09
C ALA A 409 -12.84 5.34 -13.46
N GLY A 410 -12.55 6.00 -12.33
CA GLY A 410 -13.49 6.92 -11.69
C GLY A 410 -13.84 8.14 -12.58
N LEU A 411 -12.89 8.64 -13.35
CA LEU A 411 -13.10 9.74 -14.30
C LEU A 411 -13.98 9.32 -15.49
N LEU A 412 -13.82 8.10 -15.98
CA LEU A 412 -14.69 7.52 -17.00
C LEU A 412 -16.13 7.36 -16.48
N GLU A 413 -16.30 6.88 -15.24
CA GLU A 413 -17.60 6.74 -14.60
C GLU A 413 -18.31 8.09 -14.41
N GLN A 414 -17.56 9.15 -14.10
CA GLN A 414 -18.08 10.52 -13.98
C GLN A 414 -18.29 11.22 -15.33
N GLY A 415 -17.92 10.59 -16.46
CA GLY A 415 -18.01 11.18 -17.80
C GLY A 415 -17.01 12.30 -18.07
N ALA A 416 -15.96 12.41 -17.24
CA ALA A 416 -14.88 13.39 -17.41
C ALA A 416 -13.79 12.95 -18.40
N LEU A 417 -13.76 11.65 -18.69
CA LEU A 417 -13.02 11.04 -19.80
C LEU A 417 -14.01 10.22 -20.63
N ASP A 418 -13.85 10.25 -21.95
CA ASP A 418 -14.52 9.27 -22.80
C ASP A 418 -13.77 7.92 -22.82
N ARG A 419 -14.33 6.95 -23.54
CA ARG A 419 -13.77 5.59 -23.60
C ARG A 419 -12.41 5.54 -24.29
N ASP A 420 -12.21 6.35 -25.32
CA ASP A 420 -10.98 6.34 -26.11
C ASP A 420 -9.87 7.05 -25.33
N GLU A 421 -10.17 8.19 -24.71
CA GLU A 421 -9.25 8.88 -23.80
C GLU A 421 -8.80 7.96 -22.65
N ALA A 422 -9.74 7.27 -22.01
CA ALA A 422 -9.42 6.33 -20.94
C ALA A 422 -8.53 5.18 -21.44
N ASP A 423 -8.82 4.60 -22.61
CA ASP A 423 -8.04 3.51 -23.20
C ASP A 423 -6.60 3.95 -23.52
N TYR A 424 -6.43 5.10 -24.17
CA TYR A 424 -5.11 5.66 -24.49
C TYR A 424 -4.29 5.94 -23.23
N LEU A 425 -4.89 6.51 -22.17
CA LEU A 425 -4.19 6.82 -20.93
C LEU A 425 -3.82 5.55 -20.13
N GLN A 426 -4.70 4.53 -20.12
CA GLN A 426 -4.41 3.23 -19.53
C GLN A 426 -3.28 2.52 -20.27
N GLY A 427 -3.34 2.53 -21.61
CA GLY A 427 -2.28 2.00 -22.47
C GLY A 427 -0.94 2.72 -22.25
N ALA A 428 -0.96 4.05 -22.11
CA ALA A 428 0.21 4.86 -21.81
C ALA A 428 0.85 4.45 -20.47
N PHE A 429 0.04 4.33 -19.41
CA PHE A 429 0.51 3.90 -18.09
C PHE A 429 1.15 2.50 -18.16
N ALA A 430 0.47 1.55 -18.80
CA ALA A 430 0.96 0.17 -18.90
C ALA A 430 2.27 0.07 -19.69
N HIS A 431 2.36 0.76 -20.83
CA HIS A 431 3.54 0.72 -21.69
C HIS A 431 4.76 1.38 -21.05
N ILE A 432 4.60 2.57 -20.46
CA ILE A 432 5.70 3.27 -19.77
C ILE A 432 6.18 2.45 -18.57
N THR A 433 5.26 1.89 -17.78
CA THR A 433 5.60 0.99 -16.66
C THR A 433 6.33 -0.26 -17.13
N HIS A 434 5.95 -0.83 -18.27
CA HIS A 434 6.67 -1.96 -18.87
C HIS A 434 8.11 -1.61 -19.22
N LEU A 435 8.34 -0.50 -19.95
CA LEU A 435 9.68 -0.08 -20.35
C LEU A 435 10.57 0.21 -19.14
N LEU A 436 10.04 0.91 -18.12
CA LEU A 436 10.78 1.21 -16.90
C LEU A 436 11.12 -0.06 -16.10
N LEU A 437 10.16 -0.96 -15.85
CA LEU A 437 10.45 -2.20 -15.13
C LEU A 437 11.46 -3.08 -15.88
N ARG A 438 11.34 -3.19 -17.21
CA ARG A 438 12.32 -3.91 -18.04
C ARG A 438 13.72 -3.33 -17.86
N GLN A 439 13.86 -2.01 -17.93
CA GLN A 439 15.14 -1.35 -17.77
C GLN A 439 15.71 -1.54 -16.36
N GLN A 440 14.91 -1.41 -15.31
CA GLN A 440 15.37 -1.59 -13.94
C GLN A 440 15.86 -3.04 -13.67
N MET A 441 15.20 -4.04 -14.26
CA MET A 441 15.66 -5.43 -14.19
C MET A 441 16.98 -5.62 -14.95
N VAL A 442 17.17 -4.95 -16.09
CA VAL A 442 18.45 -4.94 -16.82
C VAL A 442 19.57 -4.32 -15.99
N ASP A 443 19.31 -3.16 -15.37
CA ASP A 443 20.28 -2.48 -14.50
C ASP A 443 20.67 -3.38 -13.32
N GLN A 444 19.68 -3.97 -12.65
CA GLN A 444 19.87 -4.89 -11.53
C GLN A 444 20.72 -6.11 -11.90
N ARG A 445 20.40 -6.79 -13.01
CA ARG A 445 21.19 -7.95 -13.49
C ARG A 445 22.60 -7.57 -13.90
N GLY A 446 22.77 -6.34 -14.40
CA GLY A 446 24.07 -5.78 -14.76
C GLY A 446 24.89 -5.28 -13.57
N GLY A 447 24.37 -5.34 -12.35
CA GLY A 447 25.01 -4.77 -11.16
C GLY A 447 25.18 -3.25 -11.22
N LYS A 448 24.33 -2.57 -12.02
CA LYS A 448 24.32 -1.11 -12.16
C LYS A 448 23.34 -0.49 -11.17
N THR A 449 23.52 0.80 -10.91
CA THR A 449 22.52 1.59 -10.21
C THR A 449 21.21 1.57 -11.00
N ILE A 450 20.12 1.16 -10.36
CA ILE A 450 18.78 1.16 -10.96
C ILE A 450 18.42 2.59 -11.37
N SER A 451 18.16 2.79 -12.66
CA SER A 451 17.87 4.09 -13.25
C SER A 451 16.44 4.16 -13.78
N ASN A 452 16.02 5.36 -14.19
CA ASN A 452 14.75 5.58 -14.91
C ASN A 452 14.99 5.95 -16.38
N TYR A 453 16.19 5.67 -16.89
CA TYR A 453 16.64 6.07 -18.22
C TYR A 453 16.54 4.92 -19.20
N VAL A 454 15.80 5.12 -20.30
CA VAL A 454 15.61 4.12 -21.36
C VAL A 454 16.22 4.63 -22.66
N HIS A 455 17.10 3.83 -23.26
CA HIS A 455 17.70 4.16 -24.55
C HIS A 455 16.73 3.85 -25.71
N PRO A 456 16.40 4.82 -26.59
CA PRO A 456 15.48 4.61 -27.72
C PRO A 456 15.88 3.44 -28.63
N ASP A 457 17.17 3.29 -28.96
CA ASP A 457 17.66 2.19 -29.80
C ASP A 457 17.43 0.77 -29.23
N ARG A 458 17.00 0.64 -27.98
CA ARG A 458 16.61 -0.65 -27.36
C ARG A 458 15.12 -0.94 -27.46
N LEU A 459 14.36 -0.06 -28.10
CA LEU A 459 12.94 -0.23 -28.39
C LEU A 459 12.81 -0.91 -29.76
N THR A 460 11.89 -1.87 -29.84
CA THR A 460 11.37 -2.32 -31.13
C THR A 460 10.52 -1.22 -31.77
N ASP A 461 10.34 -1.25 -33.09
CA ASP A 461 9.50 -0.27 -33.81
C ASP A 461 8.09 -0.15 -33.19
N ARG A 462 7.52 -1.29 -32.76
CA ARG A 462 6.21 -1.31 -32.10
C ARG A 462 6.22 -0.68 -30.71
N GLU A 463 7.30 -0.85 -29.95
CA GLU A 463 7.44 -0.18 -28.64
C GLU A 463 7.66 1.32 -28.81
N ASP A 464 8.39 1.74 -29.85
CA ASP A 464 8.59 3.14 -30.22
C ASP A 464 7.26 3.81 -30.57
N ASP A 465 6.50 3.24 -31.52
CA ASP A 465 5.19 3.74 -31.94
C ASP A 465 4.23 3.87 -30.75
N ARG A 466 4.17 2.85 -29.89
CA ARG A 466 3.34 2.87 -28.68
C ARG A 466 3.78 3.92 -27.67
N LEU A 467 5.08 4.14 -27.53
CA LEU A 467 5.59 5.19 -26.65
C LEU A 467 5.26 6.56 -27.21
N VAL A 468 5.38 6.77 -28.53
CA VAL A 468 4.93 8.01 -29.18
C VAL A 468 3.46 8.26 -28.93
N ASP A 469 2.59 7.26 -29.11
CA ASP A 469 1.14 7.40 -28.87
C ASP A 469 0.83 7.66 -27.38
N ALA A 470 1.53 6.99 -26.47
CA ALA A 470 1.42 7.22 -25.03
C ALA A 470 1.76 8.68 -24.67
N LEU A 471 2.89 9.19 -25.17
CA LEU A 471 3.34 10.56 -24.91
C LEU A 471 2.39 11.59 -25.55
N LYS A 472 1.81 11.31 -26.72
CA LYS A 472 0.77 12.17 -27.31
C LYS A 472 -0.47 12.22 -26.43
N ALA A 473 -1.00 11.09 -26.00
CA ALA A 473 -2.18 11.05 -25.13
C ALA A 473 -1.98 11.83 -23.82
N ILE A 474 -0.80 11.70 -23.22
CA ILE A 474 -0.42 12.47 -22.02
C ILE A 474 -0.40 13.97 -22.34
N ARG A 475 0.23 14.37 -23.44
CA ARG A 475 0.29 15.78 -23.87
C ARG A 475 -1.09 16.35 -24.15
N ASP A 476 -1.96 15.59 -24.82
CA ASP A 476 -3.29 16.04 -25.21
C ASP A 476 -4.18 16.25 -23.97
N LEU A 477 -4.14 15.34 -22.99
CA LEU A 477 -4.81 15.52 -21.69
C LEU A 477 -4.29 16.76 -20.95
N ARG A 478 -2.97 16.94 -20.96
CA ARG A 478 -2.27 18.08 -20.38
C ARG A 478 -2.69 19.41 -21.02
N ASP A 479 -2.77 19.47 -22.34
CA ASP A 479 -3.20 20.66 -23.07
C ASP A 479 -4.69 20.95 -22.86
N ARG A 480 -5.54 19.91 -22.77
CA ARG A 480 -6.95 20.04 -22.39
C ARG A 480 -7.12 20.67 -21.01
N LEU A 481 -6.44 20.12 -20.00
CA LEU A 481 -6.45 20.67 -18.64
C LEU A 481 -6.00 22.12 -18.59
N ARG A 482 -4.96 22.48 -19.37
CA ARG A 482 -4.50 23.86 -19.50
C ARG A 482 -5.61 24.76 -20.06
N SER A 483 -6.31 24.31 -21.09
CA SER A 483 -7.42 25.06 -21.71
C SER A 483 -8.57 25.25 -20.71
N ASP A 484 -8.99 24.17 -20.05
CA ASP A 484 -10.10 24.17 -19.09
C ASP A 484 -9.83 25.03 -17.85
N LEU A 485 -8.59 25.03 -17.36
CA LEU A 485 -8.15 25.83 -16.20
C LEU A 485 -7.78 27.27 -16.58
N GLY A 486 -7.39 27.47 -17.85
CA GLY A 486 -6.93 28.74 -18.38
C GLY A 486 -8.03 29.73 -18.73
N GLY A 487 -9.30 29.30 -18.80
CA GLY A 487 -10.51 30.08 -19.10
C GLY A 487 -10.33 31.57 -19.41
N ALA A 488 -10.41 31.90 -20.71
CA ALA A 488 -10.49 33.22 -21.36
C ALA A 488 -9.32 34.21 -21.13
N LEU A 489 -8.25 34.04 -21.92
CA LEU A 489 -7.53 35.17 -22.50
C LEU A 489 -8.10 35.48 -23.89
N PHE A 490 -9.39 35.80 -23.95
CA PHE A 490 -10.03 36.61 -24.99
C PHE A 490 -11.22 37.34 -24.38
#